data_AF-A0ABD1H0J3-F1
#
_entry.id   AF-A0ABD1H0J3-F1
#
_cell.length_a   1.000
_cell.length_b   1.000
_cell.length_c   1.000
_cell.angle_alpha   90.00
_cell.angle_beta   90.00
_cell.angle_gamma   90.00
#
_symmetry.space_group_name_H-M   'P 1'
#
loop_
_entity.id
_entity.type
_entity.pdbx_description
1 polymer ?
#
loop_
_entity_poly.entity_id
_entity_poly.type
_entity_poly.pdbx_seq_one_letter_code
_entity_poly.pdbx_strand_id
1 'polypeptide(L)'
;MAPKLLSLVFLVVFLLSLSFETKGSNTGFVLVKPPAATTTHFDALFDSEYYLRRYGYFDYAQLNLEIGASEEQILELATKTYQENFGIKPTGKLDDETLSQMKTARCGNRDIIDGVNSMKPRSRSM
;
A
#
# COMPACT_ATOMS: atom_id res chain seq x y z
N MET A 1 -36.23 39.65 -15.92
CA MET A 1 -36.06 39.55 -14.46
C MET A 1 -35.70 38.11 -14.12
N ALA A 2 -34.73 37.92 -13.22
CA ALA A 2 -34.06 36.67 -12.78
C ALA A 2 -33.15 36.00 -13.84
N PRO A 3 -31.85 35.84 -13.51
CA PRO A 3 -31.45 34.71 -12.67
C PRO A 3 -30.43 35.14 -11.61
N LYS A 4 -30.90 35.57 -10.42
CA LYS A 4 -30.03 35.80 -9.25
C LYS A 4 -29.97 34.59 -8.30
N LEU A 5 -30.84 33.59 -8.52
CA LEU A 5 -30.97 32.42 -7.64
C LEU A 5 -29.87 31.37 -7.86
N LEU A 6 -29.45 31.11 -9.12
CA LEU A 6 -28.36 30.15 -9.38
C LEU A 6 -27.00 30.63 -8.84
N SER A 7 -26.72 31.93 -8.93
CA SER A 7 -25.48 32.53 -8.42
C SER A 7 -25.40 32.47 -6.89
N LEU A 8 -26.54 32.61 -6.21
CA LEU A 8 -26.61 32.51 -4.76
C LEU A 8 -26.36 31.08 -4.28
N VAL A 9 -26.87 30.06 -5.00
CA VAL A 9 -26.62 28.64 -4.66
C VAL A 9 -25.13 28.30 -4.78
N PHE A 10 -24.45 28.75 -5.85
CA PHE A 10 -23.00 28.54 -6.00
C PHE A 10 -22.18 29.22 -4.89
N LEU A 11 -22.58 30.43 -4.49
CA LEU A 11 -21.90 31.18 -3.43
C LEU A 11 -22.09 30.51 -2.05
N VAL A 12 -23.27 29.93 -1.78
CA VAL A 12 -23.54 29.20 -0.54
C VAL A 12 -22.75 27.87 -0.49
N VAL A 13 -22.63 27.14 -1.61
CA VAL A 13 -21.83 25.90 -1.67
C VAL A 13 -20.32 26.18 -1.52
N PHE A 14 -19.84 27.29 -2.10
CA PHE A 14 -18.45 27.72 -1.96
C PHE A 14 -18.11 28.14 -0.53
N LEU A 15 -19.03 28.83 0.16
CA LEU A 15 -18.87 29.20 1.58
C LEU A 15 -18.95 27.99 2.53
N LEU A 16 -19.77 26.99 2.23
CA LEU A 16 -19.83 25.74 3.01
C LEU A 16 -18.56 24.89 2.88
N SER A 17 -17.77 25.10 1.82
CA SER A 17 -16.52 24.37 1.58
C SER A 17 -15.30 25.00 2.27
N LEU A 18 -15.43 26.20 2.84
CA LEU A 18 -14.35 26.91 3.54
C LEU A 18 -14.13 26.46 5.00
N SER A 19 -14.97 25.56 5.52
CA SER A 19 -14.78 24.95 6.84
C SER A 19 -13.98 23.65 6.73
N PHE A 20 -12.73 23.74 6.26
CA PHE A 20 -11.73 22.70 6.54
C PHE A 20 -10.77 23.24 7.60
N GLU A 21 -10.94 22.75 8.83
CA GLU A 21 -10.03 23.03 9.94
C GLU A 21 -8.59 22.65 9.57
N THR A 22 -7.68 23.61 9.66
CA THR A 22 -6.24 23.34 9.66
C THR A 22 -5.91 22.82 11.05
N LYS A 23 -5.74 21.50 11.17
CA LYS A 23 -5.29 20.89 12.43
C LYS A 23 -3.85 21.33 12.67
N GLY A 24 -3.68 22.30 13.56
CA GLY A 24 -2.41 22.91 13.93
C GLY A 24 -1.37 21.86 14.31
N SER A 25 -0.22 21.94 13.65
CA SER A 25 0.98 21.16 13.97
C SER A 25 1.59 21.69 15.27
N ASN A 26 1.45 20.94 16.36
CA ASN A 26 2.15 21.19 17.60
C ASN A 26 3.44 20.38 17.59
N THR A 27 4.57 21.05 17.34
CA THR A 27 5.90 20.45 17.54
C THR A 27 6.25 20.52 19.02
N GLY A 28 6.07 19.40 19.71
CA GLY A 28 6.55 19.19 21.07
C GLY A 28 6.96 17.74 21.23
N PHE A 29 8.24 17.43 21.06
CA PHE A 29 8.78 16.11 21.41
C PHE A 29 8.93 16.04 22.93
N VAL A 30 7.92 15.48 23.60
CA VAL A 30 8.04 15.07 24.99
C VAL A 30 8.53 13.62 24.99
N LEU A 31 9.74 13.39 25.50
CA LEU A 31 10.24 12.04 25.77
C LEU A 31 9.46 11.46 26.97
N VAL A 32 8.31 10.88 26.69
CA VAL A 32 7.56 10.11 27.70
C VAL A 32 8.24 8.75 27.83
N LYS A 33 8.76 8.48 29.02
CA LYS A 33 9.23 7.16 29.47
C LYS A 33 8.12 6.12 29.21
N PRO A 34 8.38 5.01 28.50
CA PRO A 34 7.32 4.07 28.18
C PRO A 34 6.76 3.43 29.47
N PRO A 35 5.46 3.59 29.76
CA PRO A 35 4.80 2.77 30.76
C PRO A 35 4.72 1.33 30.24
N ALA A 36 4.95 0.39 31.16
CA ALA A 36 4.90 -1.05 30.89
C ALA A 36 3.56 -1.46 30.25
N ALA A 37 3.67 -2.42 29.33
CA ALA A 37 2.63 -3.01 28.51
C ALA A 37 1.20 -2.98 29.07
N THR A 38 0.29 -2.37 28.30
CA THR A 38 -1.14 -2.69 28.32
C THR A 38 -1.63 -2.80 26.88
N THR A 39 -1.85 -4.05 26.47
CA THR A 39 -2.53 -4.47 25.24
C THR A 39 -4.00 -4.04 25.29
N THR A 40 -4.38 -3.08 24.46
CA THR A 40 -5.63 -3.05 23.70
C THR A 40 -5.55 -1.96 22.63
N HIS A 41 -6.05 -2.28 21.42
CA HIS A 41 -6.56 -1.32 20.43
C HIS A 41 -5.68 -0.84 19.26
N PHE A 42 -4.80 -1.66 18.68
CA PHE A 42 -4.40 -1.56 17.25
C PHE A 42 -3.71 -2.86 16.77
N ASP A 43 -4.46 -3.96 16.62
CA ASP A 43 -4.11 -4.89 15.54
C ASP A 43 -4.64 -4.24 14.27
N ALA A 44 -3.92 -3.26 13.74
CA ALA A 44 -4.21 -2.74 12.41
C ALA A 44 -4.19 -3.95 11.46
N LEU A 45 -5.35 -4.28 10.88
CA LEU A 45 -5.47 -5.40 9.96
C LEU A 45 -4.38 -5.27 8.90
N PHE A 46 -3.49 -6.26 8.84
CA PHE A 46 -2.42 -6.27 7.86
C PHE A 46 -3.02 -6.42 6.47
N ASP A 47 -2.90 -5.35 5.66
CA ASP A 47 -3.35 -5.34 4.28
C ASP A 47 -2.22 -5.84 3.37
N SER A 48 -2.28 -7.14 3.04
CA SER A 48 -1.31 -7.81 2.16
C SER A 48 -1.34 -7.28 0.73
N GLU A 49 -2.50 -6.84 0.23
CA GLU A 49 -2.61 -6.30 -1.12
C GLU A 49 -1.91 -4.95 -1.21
N TYR A 50 -2.20 -4.05 -0.25
CA TYR A 50 -1.48 -2.78 -0.13
C TYR A 50 0.03 -3.01 -0.03
N TYR A 51 0.46 -4.01 0.74
CA TYR A 51 1.88 -4.37 0.84
C TYR A 51 2.46 -4.76 -0.54
N LEU A 52 1.79 -5.66 -1.28
CA LEU A 52 2.25 -6.09 -2.60
C LEU A 52 2.35 -4.91 -3.59
N ARG A 53 1.40 -3.98 -3.55
CA ARG A 53 1.45 -2.73 -4.33
C ARG A 53 2.63 -1.86 -3.90
N ARG A 54 2.78 -1.61 -2.61
CA ARG A 54 3.84 -0.79 -2.02
C ARG A 54 5.24 -1.26 -2.43
N TYR A 55 5.49 -2.56 -2.42
CA TYR A 55 6.81 -3.14 -2.75
C TYR A 55 7.00 -3.46 -4.25
N GLY A 56 5.99 -3.20 -5.08
CA GLY A 56 6.07 -3.26 -6.55
C GLY A 56 5.72 -4.60 -7.18
N TYR A 57 5.23 -5.55 -6.41
CA TYR A 57 4.80 -6.86 -6.92
C TYR A 57 3.53 -6.78 -7.76
N PHE A 58 2.60 -5.90 -7.40
CA PHE A 58 1.34 -5.74 -8.13
C PHE A 58 1.57 -5.17 -9.53
N ASP A 59 2.33 -4.07 -9.64
CA ASP A 59 2.69 -3.45 -10.93
C ASP A 59 3.48 -4.42 -11.81
N TYR A 60 4.41 -5.18 -11.21
CA TYR A 60 5.15 -6.22 -11.92
C TYR A 60 4.22 -7.28 -12.51
N ALA A 61 3.25 -7.77 -11.73
CA ALA A 61 2.30 -8.76 -12.20
C ALA A 61 1.44 -8.21 -13.37
N GLN A 62 0.99 -6.96 -13.29
CA GLN A 62 0.25 -6.31 -14.37
C GLN A 62 1.06 -6.21 -15.67
N LEU A 63 2.37 -5.94 -15.58
CA LEU A 63 3.26 -5.86 -16.75
C LEU A 63 3.58 -7.22 -17.39
N ASN A 64 3.43 -8.31 -16.62
CA ASN A 64 3.80 -9.66 -17.06
C ASN A 64 2.59 -10.57 -17.36
N LEU A 65 1.38 -10.04 -17.25
CA LEU A 65 0.14 -10.72 -17.62
C LEU A 65 -0.42 -10.15 -18.93
N GLU A 66 -1.32 -10.92 -19.54
CA GLU A 66 -2.05 -10.47 -20.73
C GLU A 66 -2.98 -9.29 -20.40
N ILE A 67 -3.24 -8.46 -21.41
CA ILE A 67 -4.19 -7.35 -21.30
C ILE A 67 -5.57 -7.94 -20.95
N GLY A 68 -6.18 -7.44 -19.88
CA GLY A 68 -7.49 -7.91 -19.40
C GLY A 68 -7.43 -9.02 -18.37
N ALA A 69 -6.24 -9.35 -17.83
CA ALA A 69 -6.12 -10.24 -16.69
C ALA A 69 -6.99 -9.78 -15.50
N SER A 70 -7.60 -10.74 -14.82
CA SER A 70 -8.42 -10.47 -13.65
C SER A 70 -7.57 -10.04 -12.45
N GLU A 71 -8.19 -9.41 -11.46
CA GLU A 71 -7.51 -9.01 -10.24
C GLU A 71 -6.97 -10.22 -9.46
N GLU A 72 -7.67 -11.35 -9.48
CA GLU A 72 -7.21 -12.60 -8.87
C GLU A 72 -5.94 -13.13 -9.55
N GLN A 73 -5.86 -13.05 -10.89
CA GLN A 73 -4.66 -13.48 -11.63
C GLN A 73 -3.46 -12.57 -11.31
N ILE A 74 -3.69 -11.26 -11.22
CA ILE A 74 -2.66 -10.28 -10.84
C ILE A 74 -2.18 -10.56 -9.42
N LEU A 75 -3.10 -10.78 -8.48
CA LEU A 75 -2.76 -11.05 -7.08
C LEU A 75 -2.02 -12.38 -6.93
N GLU A 76 -2.43 -13.42 -7.66
CA GLU A 76 -1.76 -14.72 -7.66
C GLU A 76 -0.30 -14.59 -8.15
N LEU A 77 -0.07 -13.90 -9.27
CA LEU A 77 1.28 -13.71 -9.80
C LEU A 77 2.13 -12.80 -8.91
N ALA A 78 1.56 -11.72 -8.36
CA ALA A 78 2.24 -10.85 -7.41
C ALA A 78 2.68 -11.64 -6.17
N THR A 79 1.80 -12.49 -5.64
CA THR A 79 2.08 -13.35 -4.49
C THR A 79 3.15 -14.40 -4.80
N LYS A 80 3.07 -15.07 -5.96
CA LYS A 80 4.12 -16.01 -6.41
C LYS A 80 5.47 -15.33 -6.50
N THR A 81 5.53 -14.13 -7.08
CA THR A 81 6.77 -13.38 -7.23
C THR A 81 7.35 -12.98 -5.88
N TYR A 82 6.50 -12.60 -4.91
CA TYR A 82 6.93 -12.35 -3.53
C TYR A 82 7.51 -13.61 -2.89
N GLN A 83 6.79 -14.73 -2.97
CA GLN A 83 7.23 -16.00 -2.41
C GLN A 83 8.59 -16.44 -2.96
N GLU A 84 8.78 -16.36 -4.28
CA GLU A 84 10.07 -16.66 -4.93
C GLU A 84 11.21 -15.78 -4.40
N ASN A 85 10.99 -14.48 -4.25
CA ASN A 85 11.99 -13.54 -3.76
C ASN A 85 12.44 -13.84 -2.32
N PHE A 86 11.56 -14.38 -1.48
CA PHE A 86 11.84 -14.73 -0.09
C PHE A 86 12.15 -16.21 0.13
N GLY A 87 12.25 -17.00 -0.95
CA GLY A 87 12.53 -18.44 -0.86
C GLY A 87 11.38 -19.27 -0.27
N ILE A 88 10.17 -18.73 -0.27
CA ILE A 88 8.93 -19.43 0.10
C ILE A 88 8.44 -20.22 -1.12
N LYS A 89 7.77 -21.35 -0.89
CA LYS A 89 7.16 -22.11 -1.99
C LYS A 89 6.15 -21.23 -2.75
N PRO A 90 6.24 -21.10 -4.09
CA PRO A 90 5.40 -20.17 -4.86
C PRO A 90 3.99 -20.72 -5.10
N THR A 91 3.17 -20.76 -4.04
CA THR A 91 1.77 -21.23 -4.09
C THR A 91 0.84 -20.24 -4.78
N GLY A 92 1.19 -18.95 -4.80
CA GLY A 92 0.32 -17.86 -5.26
C GLY A 92 -0.82 -17.52 -4.31
N LYS A 93 -0.82 -18.10 -3.11
CA LYS A 93 -1.82 -17.87 -2.07
C LYS A 93 -1.17 -17.14 -0.91
N LEU A 94 -1.94 -16.26 -0.27
CA LEU A 94 -1.56 -15.60 0.96
C LEU A 94 -1.74 -16.55 2.15
N ASP A 95 -0.91 -17.60 2.18
CA ASP A 95 -0.85 -18.56 3.29
C ASP A 95 -0.14 -17.98 4.53
N ASP A 96 -0.27 -18.68 5.66
CA ASP A 96 0.24 -18.21 6.96
C ASP A 96 1.76 -17.96 6.94
N GLU A 97 2.52 -18.78 6.21
CA GLU A 97 3.96 -18.60 6.02
C GLU A 97 4.26 -17.28 5.30
N THR A 98 3.55 -17.03 4.18
CA THR A 98 3.68 -15.78 3.41
C THR A 98 3.30 -14.57 4.25
N LEU A 99 2.15 -14.60 4.93
CA LEU A 99 1.68 -13.49 5.76
C LEU A 99 2.61 -13.22 6.95
N SER A 100 3.14 -14.28 7.56
CA SER A 100 4.14 -14.16 8.65
C SER A 100 5.41 -13.47 8.15
N GLN A 101 5.91 -13.87 6.97
CA GLN A 101 7.06 -13.23 6.36
C GLN A 101 6.80 -11.75 6.02
N MET A 102 5.64 -11.42 5.46
CA MET A 102 5.29 -10.03 5.09
C MET A 102 5.22 -9.09 6.31
N LYS A 103 4.81 -9.62 7.47
CA LYS A 103 4.74 -8.89 8.74
C LYS A 103 6.10 -8.72 9.43
N THR A 104 7.16 -9.38 8.94
CA THR A 104 8.51 -9.21 9.47
C THR A 104 9.04 -7.82 9.11
N ALA A 105 9.67 -7.16 10.10
CA ALA A 105 10.24 -5.82 9.89
C ALA A 105 11.31 -5.83 8.78
N ARG A 106 11.26 -4.83 7.90
CA ARG A 106 12.17 -4.68 6.75
C ARG A 106 12.40 -3.21 6.42
N CYS A 107 13.32 -2.94 5.50
CA CYS A 107 13.46 -1.59 4.93
C CYS A 107 12.27 -1.25 4.01
N GLY A 108 11.95 0.04 3.88
CA GLY A 108 10.84 0.52 3.07
C GLY A 108 11.12 0.64 1.57
N ASN A 109 12.27 0.16 1.09
CA ASN A 109 12.62 0.16 -0.33
C ASN A 109 11.79 -0.86 -1.10
N ARG A 110 11.34 -0.53 -2.31
CA ARG A 110 10.62 -1.45 -3.19
C ARG A 110 11.54 -2.59 -3.64
N ASP A 111 10.97 -3.78 -3.79
CA ASP A 111 11.68 -4.95 -4.32
C ASP A 111 11.77 -4.90 -5.85
N ILE A 112 10.74 -4.34 -6.48
CA ILE A 112 10.61 -4.21 -7.92
C ILE A 112 10.35 -2.75 -8.28
N ILE A 113 11.18 -2.20 -9.16
CA ILE A 113 11.10 -0.81 -9.65
C ILE A 113 11.07 -0.87 -11.17
N ASP A 114 10.04 -0.30 -11.78
CA ASP A 114 9.85 -0.26 -13.24
C ASP A 114 9.99 -1.63 -13.91
N GLY A 115 9.40 -2.65 -13.30
CA GLY A 115 9.44 -4.05 -13.77
C GLY A 115 10.77 -4.77 -13.50
N VAL A 116 11.80 -4.08 -12.99
CA VAL A 116 13.10 -4.67 -12.66
C VAL A 116 13.10 -5.18 -11.23
N ASN A 117 13.11 -6.50 -11.06
CA ASN A 117 13.16 -7.15 -9.76
C ASN A 117 14.59 -7.18 -9.22
N SER A 118 14.86 -6.40 -8.17
CA SER A 118 16.19 -6.26 -7.55
C SER A 118 16.64 -7.47 -6.75
N MET A 119 15.72 -8.37 -6.39
CA MET A 119 16.01 -9.55 -5.59
C MET A 119 16.44 -10.75 -6.44
N LYS A 120 16.23 -10.72 -7.76
CA LYS A 120 16.73 -11.75 -8.67
C LYS A 120 18.10 -11.36 -9.23
N PRO A 121 19.07 -12.28 -9.25
CA PRO A 121 20.34 -12.02 -9.92
C PRO A 121 20.07 -11.77 -11.40
N ARG A 122 20.65 -10.71 -11.99
CA ARG A 122 20.72 -10.61 -13.45
C ARG A 122 21.47 -11.83 -13.95
N SER A 123 20.84 -12.66 -14.77
CA SER A 123 21.59 -13.63 -15.56
C SER A 123 22.58 -12.83 -16.41
N ARG A 124 23.87 -12.95 -16.11
CA ARG A 124 24.87 -12.61 -17.11
C ARG A 124 24.71 -13.66 -18.19
N SER A 125 24.17 -13.29 -19.35
CA SER A 125 24.42 -14.07 -20.56
C SER A 125 25.93 -14.18 -20.72
N MET A 126 26.48 -15.34 -20.39
CA MET A 126 27.84 -15.73 -20.77
C MET A 126 27.85 -16.17 -22.23
#